data_AF-A0A2S0L6N3-F1
#
_entry.id   AF-A0A2S0L6N3-F1
#
_cell.length_a   1.000
_cell.length_b   1.000
_cell.length_c   1.000
_cell.angle_alpha   90.00
_cell.angle_beta   90.00
_cell.angle_gamma   90.00
#
_symmetry.space_group_name_H-M   'P 1'
#
loop_
_entity.id
_entity.type
_entity.pdbx_description
1 polymer ?
#
loop_
_entity_poly.entity_id
_entity_poly.type
_entity_poly.pdbx_seq_one_letter_code
_entity_poly.pdbx_strand_id
1 'polypeptide(L)'
;MKASIRYSRSAALVLAFLLSLMMMMPPNMAYAATKYTATGTETAAQLTAIIDGTTTDAAGNKYDVVEFPAGTYNYNMTAPIHIRRAVTIKADAGANVTLTGGDFRGYANSNTTFTGAGSFLLKNPNTYGIWSNDPSVKFNFDHTNFTIDGAPGFGFYALLGGNTTNIKGGTFVVKNCANTGNEGGIEVDGATFNVSDGAQMTIENNGNGTFGDLYMNGKMNVSGANTKVTINETRATARGYGMVIPTSGHLNIDGATFEINTTTAGRGLNAGNNAADTVNIENGGKLLIKANGGLANSGIRRAKVTLNDTSVLKVEGYKYALDGSVLVTKGKPHVTLNGTTEDNGSTPVFTGGTNGSIIMGGSVLEDYSDHVVDGALTATAGGSQVATQPVNTAGEALTRFDIRGLSNKTINIAADPDNAAHPAYTYSVGANHGGTAYVWAPAVNVKFWETKEAFDNNDAAKLIKTLTTIRGNNLKLVGATMPEAPTAPAGKVFSHWVNADTGEVFDVNTSLTKSVTNVYPVYKVPTVKKVVKVHKKGPKTGDAENIPFYAGMLAGTIVALGATLKLKRRA
;
A
#
# COMPACT_ATOMS: atom_id res chain seq x y z
N MET A 1 6.57 -2.46 78.29
CA MET A 1 7.53 -2.64 77.18
C MET A 1 7.52 -1.38 76.31
N LYS A 2 8.57 -0.56 76.36
CA LYS A 2 8.88 0.44 75.32
C LYS A 2 10.33 0.20 74.90
N ALA A 3 10.51 -0.47 73.77
CA ALA A 3 11.83 -0.77 73.22
C ALA A 3 12.43 0.51 72.64
N SER A 4 13.56 0.96 73.19
CA SER A 4 14.38 2.00 72.58
C SER A 4 15.18 1.39 71.44
N ILE A 5 14.85 1.74 70.20
CA ILE A 5 15.66 1.38 69.03
C ILE A 5 16.90 2.27 69.03
N ARG A 6 18.05 1.71 69.43
CA ARG A 6 19.36 2.36 69.26
C ARG A 6 19.89 2.02 67.87
N TYR A 7 19.87 2.97 66.95
CA TYR A 7 20.59 2.83 65.68
C TYR A 7 22.10 2.86 65.94
N SER A 8 22.85 1.92 65.35
CA SER A 8 24.30 1.87 65.46
C SER A 8 24.93 3.10 64.80
N ARG A 9 26.06 3.59 65.35
CA ARG A 9 26.79 4.79 64.86
C ARG A 9 27.05 4.78 63.35
N SER A 10 27.16 3.59 62.74
CA SER A 10 27.35 3.41 61.31
C SER A 10 26.13 3.81 60.47
N ALA A 11 24.90 3.60 60.97
CA ALA A 11 23.68 3.98 60.26
C ALA A 11 23.47 5.51 60.25
N ALA A 12 23.83 6.19 61.35
CA ALA A 12 23.79 7.66 61.41
C ALA A 12 24.82 8.30 60.46
N LEU A 13 26.01 7.68 60.32
CA LEU A 13 27.04 8.15 59.40
C LEU A 13 26.64 7.96 57.93
N VAL A 14 26.03 6.82 57.58
CA VAL A 14 25.49 6.55 56.24
C VAL A 14 24.34 7.49 55.91
N LEU A 15 23.47 7.79 56.88
CA LEU A 15 22.36 8.73 56.70
C LEU A 15 22.86 10.17 56.53
N ALA A 16 23.88 10.58 57.29
CA ALA A 16 24.51 11.90 57.15
C ALA A 16 25.26 12.04 55.82
N PHE A 17 25.93 10.98 55.35
CA PHE A 17 26.60 10.94 54.05
C PHE A 17 25.59 10.95 52.88
N LEU A 18 24.46 10.24 53.00
CA LEU A 18 23.36 10.32 52.03
C LEU A 18 22.69 11.70 52.01
N LEU A 19 22.55 12.34 53.17
CA LEU A 19 22.03 13.71 53.26
C LEU A 19 23.01 14.72 52.64
N SER A 20 24.31 14.59 52.90
CA SER A 20 25.31 15.47 52.28
C SER A 20 25.44 15.20 50.78
N LEU A 21 25.31 13.95 50.33
CA LEU A 21 25.29 13.60 48.92
C LEU A 21 24.03 14.16 48.23
N MET A 22 22.87 14.16 48.88
CA MET A 22 21.65 14.83 48.39
C MET A 22 21.76 16.37 48.39
N MET A 23 22.51 16.95 49.33
CA MET A 23 22.81 18.39 49.35
C MET A 23 23.93 18.81 48.37
N MET A 24 24.74 17.85 47.90
CA MET A 24 25.81 18.04 46.91
C MET A 24 25.42 17.59 45.51
N MET A 25 24.25 16.97 45.32
CA MET A 25 23.66 16.91 43.98
C MET A 25 23.46 18.36 43.53
N PRO A 26 23.98 18.76 42.35
CA PRO A 26 23.46 19.96 41.72
C PRO A 26 21.95 19.79 41.74
N PRO A 27 21.16 20.80 42.14
CA PRO A 27 19.76 20.72 41.81
C PRO A 27 19.78 20.54 40.29
N ASN A 28 19.39 19.35 39.83
CA ASN A 28 18.60 19.25 38.63
C ASN A 28 17.38 20.11 38.96
N MET A 29 17.55 21.43 38.84
CA MET A 29 16.49 22.34 38.52
C MET A 29 15.90 21.66 37.30
N ALA A 30 14.72 21.08 37.46
CA ALA A 30 13.79 21.07 36.35
C ALA A 30 13.86 22.48 35.81
N TYR A 31 14.57 22.67 34.70
CA TYR A 31 14.75 23.96 34.09
C TYR A 31 13.33 24.37 33.70
N ALA A 32 12.72 25.20 34.55
CA ALA A 32 11.39 25.69 34.33
C ALA A 32 11.52 26.49 33.04
N ALA A 33 10.91 25.98 31.97
CA ALA A 33 11.02 26.58 30.65
C ALA A 33 10.72 28.07 30.78
N THR A 34 11.70 28.90 30.41
CA THR A 34 11.56 30.35 30.56
C THR A 34 10.51 30.81 29.56
N LYS A 35 9.48 31.52 30.06
CA LYS A 35 8.28 31.81 29.29
C LYS A 35 8.11 33.31 29.12
N TYR A 36 7.91 33.73 27.87
CA TYR A 36 7.40 35.05 27.52
C TYR A 36 5.91 34.96 27.23
N THR A 37 5.12 35.90 27.76
CA THR A 37 3.68 36.00 27.47
C THR A 37 3.44 37.25 26.64
N ALA A 38 2.97 37.08 25.40
CA ALA A 38 2.72 38.17 24.48
C ALA A 38 1.55 39.04 24.95
N THR A 39 1.80 40.34 24.98
CA THR A 39 0.87 41.39 25.37
C THR A 39 0.11 41.98 24.18
N GLY A 40 0.62 41.79 22.95
CA GLY A 40 0.11 42.43 21.73
C GLY A 40 0.57 43.87 21.56
N THR A 41 1.38 44.39 22.48
CA THR A 41 1.97 45.73 22.42
C THR A 41 3.41 45.72 21.92
N GLU A 42 4.00 44.53 21.74
CA GLU A 42 5.33 44.40 21.17
C GLU A 42 5.36 44.95 19.75
N THR A 43 6.43 45.66 19.42
CA THR A 43 6.76 45.91 18.01
C THR A 43 7.19 44.61 17.33
N ALA A 44 7.09 44.55 16.01
CA ALA A 44 7.56 43.40 15.23
C ALA A 44 9.03 43.05 15.52
N ALA A 45 9.89 44.05 15.65
CA ALA A 45 11.31 43.86 15.97
C ALA A 45 11.53 43.27 17.37
N GLN A 46 10.74 43.70 18.36
CA GLN A 46 10.79 43.13 19.71
C GLN A 46 10.35 41.67 19.69
N LEU A 47 9.25 41.34 19.01
CA LEU A 47 8.78 39.97 18.88
C LEU A 47 9.83 39.07 18.20
N THR A 48 10.42 39.53 17.10
CA THR A 48 11.54 38.82 16.44
C THR A 48 12.67 38.56 17.41
N ALA A 49 13.11 39.58 18.16
CA ALA A 49 14.22 39.45 19.10
C ALA A 49 13.92 38.47 20.26
N ILE A 50 12.67 38.41 20.71
CA ILE A 50 12.20 37.46 21.72
C ILE A 50 12.25 36.03 21.19
N ILE A 51 11.71 35.78 19.99
CA ILE A 51 11.67 34.44 19.37
C ILE A 51 13.09 33.96 19.00
N ASP A 52 13.91 34.82 18.41
CA ASP A 52 15.31 34.50 18.05
C ASP A 52 16.20 34.29 19.28
N GLY A 53 15.75 34.74 20.46
CA GLY A 53 16.46 34.63 21.73
C GLY A 53 17.63 35.61 21.86
N THR A 54 17.57 36.75 21.16
CA THR A 54 18.47 37.88 21.38
C THR A 54 17.99 38.77 22.53
N THR A 55 16.68 38.74 22.82
CA THR A 55 16.11 39.27 24.06
C THR A 55 16.07 38.17 25.12
N THR A 56 16.54 38.49 26.32
CA THR A 56 16.57 37.57 27.48
C THR A 56 15.65 38.06 28.59
N ASP A 57 15.33 37.17 29.53
CA ASP A 57 14.74 37.54 30.81
C ASP A 57 15.73 38.33 31.69
N ALA A 58 15.28 38.74 32.88
CA ALA A 58 16.10 39.50 33.83
C ALA A 58 17.30 38.70 34.38
N ALA A 59 17.30 37.38 34.25
CA ALA A 59 18.39 36.49 34.65
C ALA A 59 19.35 36.16 33.48
N GLY A 60 19.11 36.73 32.29
CA GLY A 60 19.93 36.49 31.10
C GLY A 60 19.58 35.21 30.34
N ASN A 61 18.47 34.54 30.68
CA ASN A 61 18.02 33.35 29.97
C ASN A 61 17.17 33.71 28.76
N LYS A 62 17.24 32.91 27.71
CA LYS A 62 16.43 33.11 26.51
C LYS A 62 15.10 32.39 26.66
N TYR A 63 13.98 33.04 26.35
CA TYR A 63 12.64 32.44 26.47
C TYR A 63 12.46 31.17 25.63
N ASP A 64 12.26 30.02 26.28
CA ASP A 64 12.03 28.72 25.65
C ASP A 64 10.61 28.58 25.10
N VAL A 65 9.66 29.29 25.71
CA VAL A 65 8.26 29.37 25.29
C VAL A 65 7.86 30.82 25.07
N VAL A 66 7.32 31.13 23.90
CA VAL A 66 6.64 32.39 23.60
C VAL A 66 5.15 32.07 23.46
N GLU A 67 4.36 32.47 24.44
CA GLU A 67 2.91 32.17 24.49
C GLU A 67 2.09 33.39 24.11
N PHE A 68 1.09 33.17 23.25
CA PHE A 68 0.03 34.10 22.90
C PHE A 68 -1.27 33.63 23.57
N PRO A 69 -1.71 34.28 24.66
CA PRO A 69 -3.03 34.07 25.25
C PRO A 69 -4.17 34.37 24.27
N ALA A 70 -5.41 34.10 24.69
CA ALA A 70 -6.60 34.47 23.92
C ALA A 70 -6.59 35.96 23.56
N GLY A 71 -6.71 36.29 22.28
CA GLY A 71 -6.52 37.64 21.79
C GLY A 71 -6.24 37.72 20.29
N THR A 72 -6.10 38.93 19.77
CA THR A 72 -5.71 39.19 18.37
C THR A 72 -4.38 39.92 18.36
N TYR A 73 -3.42 39.36 17.63
CA TYR A 73 -2.05 39.85 17.56
C TYR A 73 -1.69 40.11 16.10
N ASN A 74 -1.30 41.33 15.75
CA ASN A 74 -0.97 41.71 14.39
C ASN A 74 0.41 42.38 14.36
N TYR A 75 1.37 41.73 13.72
CA TYR A 75 2.72 42.23 13.60
C TYR A 75 3.10 42.42 12.13
N ASN A 76 3.54 43.64 11.78
CA ASN A 76 4.07 43.96 10.45
C ASN A 76 5.58 43.75 10.46
N MET A 77 6.01 42.60 9.96
CA MET A 77 7.38 42.13 10.01
C MET A 77 8.19 42.71 8.84
N THR A 78 9.27 43.42 9.15
CA THR A 78 10.19 43.99 8.14
C THR A 78 11.39 43.09 7.87
N ALA A 79 11.65 42.10 8.73
CA ALA A 79 12.79 41.21 8.66
C ALA A 79 12.40 39.76 8.98
N PRO A 80 13.20 38.77 8.51
CA PRO A 80 13.13 37.39 8.95
C PRO A 80 13.23 37.20 10.46
N ILE A 81 12.60 36.14 10.96
CA ILE A 81 12.85 35.55 12.29
C ILE A 81 13.91 34.46 12.11
N HIS A 82 15.10 34.67 12.68
CA HIS A 82 16.25 33.78 12.51
C HIS A 82 16.47 32.85 13.72
N ILE A 83 16.01 31.61 13.60
CA ILE A 83 16.00 30.65 14.70
C ILE A 83 17.27 29.78 14.69
N ARG A 84 18.03 29.85 15.79
CA ARG A 84 19.29 29.12 16.03
C ARG A 84 19.27 28.29 17.33
N ARG A 85 18.07 27.95 17.78
CA ARG A 85 17.82 27.37 19.10
C ARG A 85 16.57 26.49 19.08
N ALA A 86 16.33 25.79 20.18
CA ALA A 86 15.00 25.27 20.49
C ALA A 86 14.11 26.42 20.99
N VAL A 87 12.88 26.50 20.46
CA VAL A 87 11.85 27.45 20.92
C VAL A 87 10.46 26.89 20.61
N THR A 88 9.53 27.08 21.56
CA THR A 88 8.11 26.80 21.38
C THR A 88 7.34 28.10 21.24
N ILE A 89 6.53 28.22 20.20
CA ILE A 89 5.66 29.36 19.91
C ILE A 89 4.22 28.84 20.04
N LYS A 90 3.53 29.25 21.11
CA LYS A 90 2.25 28.67 21.52
C LYS A 90 1.11 29.68 21.35
N ALA A 91 0.08 29.35 20.57
CA ALA A 91 -1.15 30.12 20.48
C ALA A 91 -2.25 29.40 21.27
N ASP A 92 -2.70 30.00 22.36
CA ASP A 92 -3.76 29.42 23.19
C ASP A 92 -5.12 29.47 22.50
N ALA A 93 -6.09 28.73 23.03
CA ALA A 93 -7.45 28.75 22.53
C ALA A 93 -7.99 30.19 22.46
N GLY A 94 -8.43 30.61 21.28
CA GLY A 94 -8.91 31.97 21.02
C GLY A 94 -7.82 32.99 20.65
N ALA A 95 -6.55 32.59 20.59
CA ALA A 95 -5.47 33.42 20.06
C ALA A 95 -5.46 33.40 18.51
N ASN A 96 -5.36 34.58 17.90
CA ASN A 96 -5.20 34.75 16.46
C ASN A 96 -3.96 35.61 16.19
N VAL A 97 -2.88 34.99 15.72
CA VAL A 97 -1.58 35.63 15.51
C VAL A 97 -1.34 35.81 14.02
N THR A 98 -1.32 37.05 13.55
CA THR A 98 -1.01 37.40 12.16
C THR A 98 0.36 38.07 12.09
N LEU A 99 1.24 37.48 11.28
CA LEU A 99 2.55 38.01 10.92
C LEU A 99 2.45 38.43 9.44
N THR A 100 2.44 39.73 9.15
CA THR A 100 2.41 40.26 7.79
C THR A 100 3.82 40.64 7.35
N GLY A 101 4.31 40.09 6.24
CA GLY A 101 5.72 40.22 5.85
C GLY A 101 6.63 39.27 6.62
N GLY A 102 7.95 39.51 6.52
CA GLY A 102 8.96 38.67 7.16
C GLY A 102 9.02 37.24 6.60
N ASP A 103 9.66 36.33 7.32
CA ASP A 103 9.67 34.87 7.10
C ASP A 103 10.28 34.15 8.33
N PHE A 104 10.19 32.82 8.39
CA PHE A 104 10.91 32.02 9.40
C PHE A 104 12.10 31.30 8.79
N ARG A 105 13.28 31.46 9.41
CA ARG A 105 14.53 30.85 8.93
C ARG A 105 15.15 29.97 10.00
N GLY A 106 15.20 28.68 9.73
CA GLY A 106 15.84 27.69 10.59
C GLY A 106 17.30 27.48 10.21
N TYR A 107 18.20 27.58 11.18
CA TYR A 107 19.63 27.34 11.04
C TYR A 107 20.08 26.11 11.86
N ALA A 108 21.34 25.71 11.69
CA ALA A 108 21.96 24.58 12.38
C ALA A 108 21.48 24.39 13.83
N ASN A 109 21.01 23.17 14.13
CA ASN A 109 20.51 22.69 15.41
C ASN A 109 19.28 23.42 15.97
N SER A 110 18.58 24.21 15.15
CA SER A 110 17.31 24.80 15.56
C SER A 110 16.18 23.78 15.60
N ASN A 111 15.27 23.97 16.57
CA ASN A 111 14.09 23.15 16.75
C ASN A 111 12.91 24.04 17.12
N THR A 112 12.11 24.39 16.13
CA THR A 112 10.97 25.32 16.30
C THR A 112 9.69 24.51 16.42
N THR A 113 8.89 24.78 17.45
CA THR A 113 7.58 24.13 17.63
C THR A 113 6.48 25.17 17.68
N PHE A 114 5.55 25.12 16.72
CA PHE A 114 4.28 25.84 16.79
C PHE A 114 3.24 24.92 17.42
N THR A 115 2.50 25.40 18.41
CA THR A 115 1.52 24.58 19.13
C THR A 115 0.33 25.38 19.67
N GLY A 116 -0.71 24.68 20.09
CA GLY A 116 -1.88 25.23 20.77
C GLY A 116 -3.08 25.42 19.86
N ALA A 117 -4.26 25.51 20.49
CA ALA A 117 -5.56 25.51 19.80
C ALA A 117 -5.90 26.84 19.10
N GLY A 118 -5.07 27.86 19.23
CA GLY A 118 -5.18 29.12 18.49
C GLY A 118 -4.78 28.99 17.02
N SER A 119 -4.54 30.14 16.38
CA SER A 119 -4.14 30.18 14.98
C SER A 119 -2.96 31.10 14.71
N PHE A 120 -2.14 30.69 13.74
CA PHE A 120 -1.06 31.48 13.16
C PHE A 120 -1.33 31.70 11.67
N LEU A 121 -1.21 32.94 11.22
CA LEU A 121 -1.24 33.33 9.82
C LEU A 121 0.04 34.08 9.48
N LEU A 122 0.87 33.48 8.64
CA LEU A 122 1.99 34.14 7.99
C LEU A 122 1.52 34.64 6.61
N LYS A 123 1.29 35.95 6.51
CA LYS A 123 0.65 36.60 5.36
C LYS A 123 1.66 37.43 4.58
N ASN A 124 1.66 37.28 3.25
CA ASN A 124 2.54 37.98 2.32
C ASN A 124 4.01 38.05 2.79
N PRO A 125 4.68 36.91 3.05
CA PRO A 125 6.10 36.91 3.38
C PRO A 125 6.96 37.70 2.40
N ASN A 126 8.11 38.20 2.86
CA ASN A 126 8.98 39.01 2.02
C ASN A 126 9.69 38.18 0.93
N THR A 127 10.00 36.91 1.23
CA THR A 127 10.71 36.00 0.31
C THR A 127 10.09 34.62 0.28
N TYR A 128 10.17 33.88 1.39
CA TYR A 128 9.62 32.53 1.56
C TYR A 128 8.68 32.55 2.76
N GLY A 129 7.80 31.57 2.94
CA GLY A 129 7.11 31.46 4.24
C GLY A 129 8.05 30.93 5.32
N ILE A 130 8.53 29.70 5.11
CA ILE A 130 9.49 29.03 5.99
C ILE A 130 10.64 28.51 5.15
N TRP A 131 11.87 28.71 5.63
CA TRP A 131 13.08 28.33 4.93
C TRP A 131 14.11 27.67 5.84
N SER A 132 14.77 26.64 5.31
CA SER A 132 16.02 26.13 5.87
C SER A 132 16.83 25.34 4.84
N ASN A 133 18.15 25.36 4.99
CA ASN A 133 19.11 24.61 4.17
C ASN A 133 20.05 23.73 5.01
N ASP A 134 19.72 23.46 6.27
CA ASP A 134 20.56 22.67 7.18
C ASP A 134 19.83 21.40 7.63
N PRO A 135 20.47 20.21 7.52
CA PRO A 135 19.84 18.93 7.80
C PRO A 135 19.47 18.73 9.27
N SER A 136 20.06 19.48 10.20
CA SER A 136 19.77 19.36 11.63
C SER A 136 18.51 20.11 12.08
N VAL A 137 17.93 20.94 11.19
CA VAL A 137 16.79 21.80 11.50
C VAL A 137 15.50 20.99 11.62
N LYS A 138 14.69 21.34 12.63
CA LYS A 138 13.36 20.77 12.85
C LYS A 138 12.30 21.87 12.94
N PHE A 139 11.23 21.69 12.16
CA PHE A 139 9.99 22.46 12.31
C PHE A 139 8.88 21.51 12.71
N ASN A 140 8.23 21.78 13.84
CA ASN A 140 7.10 20.99 14.34
C ASN A 140 5.87 21.88 14.41
N PHE A 141 4.75 21.37 13.92
CA PHE A 141 3.43 21.96 14.02
C PHE A 141 2.59 20.94 14.78
N ASP A 142 2.43 21.17 16.07
CA ASP A 142 1.88 20.20 17.01
C ASP A 142 0.53 20.69 17.54
N HIS A 143 -0.54 20.12 16.98
CA HIS A 143 -1.94 20.42 17.26
C HIS A 143 -2.26 21.92 17.14
N THR A 144 -1.79 22.54 16.06
CA THR A 144 -1.93 23.98 15.79
C THR A 144 -2.59 24.25 14.45
N ASN A 145 -3.26 25.40 14.33
CA ASN A 145 -3.70 25.92 13.05
C ASN A 145 -2.65 26.89 12.51
N PHE A 146 -2.04 26.58 11.36
CA PHE A 146 -0.98 27.38 10.77
C PHE A 146 -1.23 27.58 9.27
N THR A 147 -1.24 28.83 8.83
CA THR A 147 -1.44 29.19 7.42
C THR A 147 -0.29 30.05 6.91
N ILE A 148 0.21 29.71 5.71
CA ILE A 148 1.12 30.54 4.91
C ILE A 148 0.34 30.97 3.66
N ASP A 149 0.22 32.28 3.45
CA ASP A 149 -0.56 32.84 2.35
C ASP A 149 0.24 33.92 1.60
N GLY A 150 0.46 33.73 0.31
CA GLY A 150 0.97 34.78 -0.57
C GLY A 150 2.49 34.98 -0.55
N ALA A 151 3.29 33.95 -0.26
CA ALA A 151 4.74 34.08 -0.39
C ALA A 151 5.14 34.30 -1.86
N PRO A 152 6.01 35.28 -2.19
CA PRO A 152 6.43 35.50 -3.56
C PRO A 152 7.27 34.33 -4.10
N GLY A 153 8.10 33.72 -3.26
CA GLY A 153 8.75 32.42 -3.50
C GLY A 153 7.96 31.27 -2.87
N PHE A 154 8.66 30.19 -2.52
CA PHE A 154 8.09 29.03 -1.83
C PHE A 154 7.36 29.43 -0.53
N GLY A 155 6.17 28.88 -0.32
CA GLY A 155 5.52 28.96 0.99
C GLY A 155 6.32 28.17 2.03
N PHE A 156 6.87 27.04 1.64
CA PHE A 156 7.75 26.24 2.48
C PHE A 156 8.91 25.69 1.66
N TYR A 157 10.14 25.96 2.10
CA TYR A 157 11.35 25.58 1.40
C TYR A 157 12.36 24.87 2.30
N ALA A 158 12.50 23.57 2.09
CA ALA A 158 13.40 22.70 2.81
C ALA A 158 14.48 22.16 1.87
N LEU A 159 15.70 22.72 1.97
CA LEU A 159 16.83 22.39 1.11
C LEU A 159 17.85 21.44 1.77
N LEU A 160 18.62 20.77 0.91
CA LEU A 160 19.91 20.11 1.18
C LEU A 160 19.88 19.11 2.35
N GLY A 161 19.44 17.89 2.04
CA GLY A 161 20.01 16.69 2.66
C GLY A 161 19.60 16.34 4.10
N GLY A 162 18.50 16.88 4.65
CA GLY A 162 17.90 16.19 5.81
C GLY A 162 17.05 16.96 6.81
N ASN A 163 16.57 18.19 6.54
CA ASN A 163 15.72 18.83 7.54
C ASN A 163 14.45 18.02 7.78
N THR A 164 13.85 18.16 8.97
CA THR A 164 12.64 17.41 9.34
C THR A 164 11.51 18.38 9.63
N THR A 165 10.39 18.17 8.94
CA THR A 165 9.14 18.86 9.22
C THR A 165 8.11 17.87 9.72
N ASN A 166 7.45 18.17 10.84
CA ASN A 166 6.41 17.33 11.42
C ASN A 166 5.12 18.14 11.58
N ILE A 167 4.06 17.73 10.89
CA ILE A 167 2.70 18.23 11.09
C ILE A 167 1.93 17.16 11.85
N LYS A 168 1.46 17.47 13.05
CA LYS A 168 0.73 16.54 13.93
C LYS A 168 -0.56 17.19 14.38
N GLY A 169 -1.70 16.59 14.08
CA GLY A 169 -3.00 17.21 14.35
C GLY A 169 -3.15 18.62 13.75
N GLY A 170 -4.23 19.31 14.12
CA GLY A 170 -4.48 20.68 13.66
C GLY A 170 -4.63 20.84 12.14
N THR A 171 -4.52 22.07 11.65
CA THR A 171 -4.59 22.40 10.23
C THR A 171 -3.32 23.09 9.76
N PHE A 172 -2.74 22.65 8.65
CA PHE A 172 -1.58 23.29 8.01
C PHE A 172 -1.89 23.66 6.56
N VAL A 173 -1.89 24.97 6.26
CA VAL A 173 -2.30 25.46 4.94
C VAL A 173 -1.16 26.25 4.31
N VAL A 174 -0.83 25.92 3.05
CA VAL A 174 0.06 26.74 2.21
C VAL A 174 -0.72 27.10 0.96
N LYS A 175 -0.90 28.40 0.70
CA LYS A 175 -1.70 28.84 -0.45
C LYS A 175 -1.18 30.09 -1.12
N ASN A 176 -1.48 30.21 -2.41
CA ASN A 176 -1.14 31.37 -3.24
C ASN A 176 0.36 31.73 -3.22
N CYS A 177 1.25 30.76 -2.98
CA CYS A 177 2.68 30.97 -2.95
C CYS A 177 3.32 30.69 -4.32
N ALA A 178 4.49 31.27 -4.59
CA ALA A 178 5.31 30.98 -5.77
C ALA A 178 4.57 31.17 -7.11
N ASN A 179 3.78 32.24 -7.24
CA ASN A 179 2.99 32.51 -8.45
C ASN A 179 3.83 33.01 -9.65
N THR A 180 5.09 33.36 -9.43
CA THR A 180 6.01 33.87 -10.46
C THR A 180 7.27 33.02 -10.51
N GLY A 181 7.56 32.36 -11.64
CA GLY A 181 8.79 31.58 -11.84
C GLY A 181 8.53 30.08 -12.08
N ASN A 182 9.51 29.24 -11.74
CA ASN A 182 9.47 27.77 -11.90
C ASN A 182 9.35 27.03 -10.55
N GLU A 183 9.29 27.78 -9.45
CA GLU A 183 9.24 27.31 -8.08
C GLU A 183 7.95 26.54 -7.79
N GLY A 184 8.04 25.55 -6.91
CA GLY A 184 6.87 24.91 -6.32
C GLY A 184 6.25 25.71 -5.18
N GLY A 185 5.04 25.35 -4.75
CA GLY A 185 4.45 25.92 -3.54
C GLY A 185 5.17 25.51 -2.28
N ILE A 186 5.42 24.21 -2.19
CA ILE A 186 6.27 23.57 -1.19
C ILE A 186 7.36 22.82 -1.94
N GLU A 187 8.60 23.06 -1.54
CA GLU A 187 9.76 22.32 -2.04
C GLU A 187 10.51 21.64 -0.90
N VAL A 188 10.64 20.32 -1.01
CA VAL A 188 11.33 19.46 -0.05
C VAL A 188 12.43 18.72 -0.80
N ASP A 189 13.67 19.16 -0.65
CA ASP A 189 14.85 18.62 -1.34
C ASP A 189 15.80 17.93 -0.37
N GLY A 190 15.82 16.58 -0.41
CA GLY A 190 16.58 15.73 0.50
C GLY A 190 16.11 15.72 1.96
N ALA A 191 15.00 16.39 2.27
CA ALA A 191 14.41 16.50 3.61
C ALA A 191 13.30 15.45 3.88
N THR A 192 12.87 15.35 5.14
CA THR A 192 11.75 14.51 5.58
C THR A 192 10.56 15.37 5.99
N PHE A 193 9.40 15.08 5.42
CA PHE A 193 8.14 15.77 5.68
C PHE A 193 7.09 14.77 6.19
N ASN A 194 6.73 14.87 7.46
CA ASN A 194 5.80 13.96 8.11
C ASN A 194 4.47 14.67 8.38
N VAL A 195 3.36 14.03 8.03
CA VAL A 195 2.00 14.48 8.35
C VAL A 195 1.30 13.33 9.07
N SER A 196 0.88 13.55 10.31
CA SER A 196 0.33 12.48 11.15
C SER A 196 -0.69 12.98 12.18
N ASP A 197 -1.15 12.06 13.04
CA ASP A 197 -1.97 12.34 14.22
C ASP A 197 -3.26 13.13 13.90
N GLY A 198 -3.91 12.82 12.78
CA GLY A 198 -5.16 13.47 12.38
C GLY A 198 -5.00 14.86 11.75
N ALA A 199 -3.76 15.26 11.41
CA ALA A 199 -3.48 16.53 10.76
C ALA A 199 -4.24 16.70 9.43
N GLN A 200 -4.74 17.92 9.19
CA GLN A 200 -5.33 18.34 7.93
C GLN A 200 -4.39 19.31 7.20
N MET A 201 -3.69 18.83 6.18
CA MET A 201 -2.81 19.66 5.37
C MET A 201 -3.48 20.04 4.05
N THR A 202 -3.43 21.31 3.67
CA THR A 202 -3.93 21.81 2.38
C THR A 202 -2.86 22.62 1.67
N ILE A 203 -2.63 22.29 0.40
CA ILE A 203 -1.75 23.00 -0.52
C ILE A 203 -2.64 23.51 -1.65
N GLU A 204 -2.81 24.82 -1.76
CA GLU A 204 -3.78 25.42 -2.69
C GLU A 204 -3.18 26.49 -3.59
N ASN A 205 -3.36 26.32 -4.91
CA ASN A 205 -3.01 27.30 -5.93
C ASN A 205 -1.56 27.81 -5.81
N ASN A 206 -0.61 26.88 -5.70
CA ASN A 206 0.79 27.26 -5.49
C ASN A 206 1.70 26.89 -6.65
N GLY A 207 2.85 27.57 -6.73
CA GLY A 207 3.88 27.28 -7.74
C GLY A 207 3.47 27.70 -9.14
N ASN A 208 4.41 27.76 -10.07
CA ASN A 208 4.10 28.03 -11.48
C ASN A 208 5.01 27.13 -12.34
N GLY A 209 4.43 26.45 -13.34
CA GLY A 209 5.22 25.64 -14.26
C GLY A 209 5.57 24.22 -13.79
N THR A 210 6.86 23.86 -13.84
CA THR A 210 7.33 22.46 -13.91
C THR A 210 7.47 21.73 -12.57
N PHE A 211 7.54 22.44 -11.45
CA PHE A 211 7.76 21.84 -10.13
C PHE A 211 6.47 21.50 -9.39
N GLY A 212 5.34 22.06 -9.85
CA GLY A 212 4.01 21.81 -9.31
C GLY A 212 3.75 22.43 -7.95
N ASP A 213 2.56 22.21 -7.39
CA ASP A 213 2.19 22.72 -6.07
C ASP A 213 3.07 22.13 -4.96
N LEU A 214 3.46 20.87 -5.13
CA LEU A 214 4.37 20.15 -4.25
C LEU A 214 5.52 19.49 -5.04
N TYR A 215 6.74 19.93 -4.76
CA TYR A 215 7.97 19.29 -5.24
C TYR A 215 8.62 18.49 -4.11
N MET A 216 8.72 17.18 -4.27
CA MET A 216 9.18 16.24 -3.24
C MET A 216 10.39 15.45 -3.72
N ASN A 217 11.59 16.04 -3.62
CA ASN A 217 12.87 15.36 -3.81
C ASN A 217 13.46 14.80 -2.51
N GLY A 218 12.60 14.58 -1.51
CA GLY A 218 12.92 13.99 -0.22
C GLY A 218 11.98 12.85 0.12
N LYS A 219 11.62 12.71 1.39
CA LYS A 219 10.67 11.69 1.86
C LYS A 219 9.45 12.37 2.45
N MET A 220 8.28 12.06 1.93
CA MET A 220 7.01 12.42 2.55
C MET A 220 6.35 11.19 3.16
N ASN A 221 6.00 11.27 4.44
CA ASN A 221 5.22 10.24 5.14
C ASN A 221 3.90 10.85 5.57
N VAL A 222 2.80 10.25 5.15
CA VAL A 222 1.44 10.64 5.56
C VAL A 222 0.81 9.45 6.25
N SER A 223 0.60 9.55 7.56
CA SER A 223 0.25 8.39 8.36
C SER A 223 -0.84 8.61 9.40
N GLY A 224 -1.53 7.53 9.75
CA GLY A 224 -2.53 7.50 10.81
C GLY A 224 -3.95 7.86 10.35
N ALA A 225 -4.92 7.34 11.10
CA ALA A 225 -6.33 7.55 10.83
C ALA A 225 -6.69 9.04 10.90
N ASN A 226 -7.63 9.45 10.05
CA ASN A 226 -8.11 10.83 9.89
C ASN A 226 -7.05 11.84 9.43
N THR A 227 -5.79 11.46 9.25
CA THR A 227 -4.77 12.31 8.63
C THR A 227 -5.08 12.49 7.14
N LYS A 228 -5.06 13.73 6.67
CA LYS A 228 -5.33 14.05 5.26
C LYS A 228 -4.41 15.14 4.73
N VAL A 229 -3.86 14.89 3.55
CA VAL A 229 -3.17 15.90 2.72
C VAL A 229 -4.00 16.15 1.47
N THR A 230 -4.19 17.41 1.11
CA THR A 230 -4.94 17.79 -0.09
C THR A 230 -4.18 18.83 -0.89
N ILE A 231 -3.97 18.54 -2.17
CA ILE A 231 -3.47 19.48 -3.17
C ILE A 231 -4.67 19.93 -4.01
N ASN A 232 -4.93 21.23 -4.05
CA ASN A 232 -5.99 21.83 -4.85
C ASN A 232 -5.39 22.85 -5.82
N GLU A 233 -5.27 22.47 -7.09
CA GLU A 233 -4.81 23.36 -8.15
C GLU A 233 -5.98 23.78 -9.02
N THR A 234 -6.44 25.02 -8.82
CA THR A 234 -7.65 25.55 -9.46
C THR A 234 -7.39 26.57 -10.57
N ARG A 235 -6.13 26.98 -10.79
CA ARG A 235 -5.77 28.05 -11.73
C ARG A 235 -5.82 27.54 -13.17
N ALA A 236 -6.60 28.21 -14.00
CA ALA A 236 -6.86 27.81 -15.39
C ALA A 236 -5.64 27.85 -16.32
N THR A 237 -4.63 28.67 -16.01
CA THR A 237 -3.42 28.84 -16.83
C THR A 237 -2.26 27.94 -16.41
N ALA A 238 -2.40 27.18 -15.32
CA ALA A 238 -1.34 26.33 -14.81
C ALA A 238 -1.12 25.12 -15.74
N ARG A 239 0.06 25.05 -16.38
CA ARG A 239 0.51 23.89 -17.17
C ARG A 239 1.23 22.83 -16.31
N GLY A 240 1.14 22.97 -14.99
CA GLY A 240 1.96 22.26 -14.03
C GLY A 240 1.42 20.92 -13.58
N TYR A 241 2.07 20.38 -12.56
CA TYR A 241 1.68 19.16 -11.87
C TYR A 241 1.07 19.51 -10.51
N GLY A 242 0.14 18.71 -10.00
CA GLY A 242 -0.20 18.80 -8.58
C GLY A 242 1.00 18.41 -7.71
N MET A 243 1.68 17.33 -8.08
CA MET A 243 2.88 16.86 -7.38
C MET A 243 3.98 16.39 -8.35
N VAL A 244 5.23 16.70 -7.99
CA VAL A 244 6.43 16.20 -8.67
C VAL A 244 7.32 15.44 -7.69
N ILE A 245 7.66 14.20 -8.04
CA ILE A 245 8.55 13.32 -7.28
C ILE A 245 9.77 12.98 -8.17
N PRO A 246 10.83 13.80 -8.18
CA PRO A 246 12.06 13.47 -8.93
C PRO A 246 12.73 12.19 -8.40
N THR A 247 13.81 11.77 -9.06
CA THR A 247 14.44 10.44 -8.93
C THR A 247 14.74 9.95 -7.50
N SER A 248 15.05 10.84 -6.56
CA SER A 248 15.34 10.50 -5.15
C SER A 248 14.14 10.65 -4.20
N GLY A 249 13.00 11.11 -4.72
CA GLY A 249 11.81 11.40 -3.93
C GLY A 249 10.96 10.14 -3.65
N HIS A 250 10.30 10.14 -2.49
CA HIS A 250 9.35 9.08 -2.11
C HIS A 250 8.13 9.65 -1.39
N LEU A 251 6.96 9.07 -1.68
CA LEU A 251 5.72 9.29 -0.95
C LEU A 251 5.27 7.98 -0.30
N ASN A 252 5.09 7.98 1.01
CA ASN A 252 4.51 6.87 1.76
C ASN A 252 3.17 7.30 2.39
N ILE A 253 2.12 6.51 2.15
CA ILE A 253 0.77 6.75 2.69
C ILE A 253 0.36 5.53 3.50
N ASP A 254 0.21 5.70 4.81
CA ASP A 254 0.00 4.61 5.76
C ASP A 254 -1.26 4.86 6.61
N GLY A 255 -2.38 4.22 6.26
CA GLY A 255 -3.66 4.41 6.94
C GLY A 255 -4.26 5.83 6.87
N ALA A 256 -3.70 6.69 6.01
CA ALA A 256 -4.07 8.09 5.82
C ALA A 256 -4.60 8.37 4.40
N THR A 257 -5.04 9.60 4.13
CA THR A 257 -5.54 10.01 2.80
C THR A 257 -4.67 11.10 2.17
N PHE A 258 -4.31 10.92 0.91
CA PHE A 258 -3.65 11.92 0.07
C PHE A 258 -4.52 12.21 -1.15
N GLU A 259 -4.89 13.47 -1.35
CA GLU A 259 -5.73 13.90 -2.47
C GLU A 259 -5.01 14.92 -3.36
N ILE A 260 -5.16 14.76 -4.67
CA ILE A 260 -4.69 15.71 -5.68
C ILE A 260 -5.88 16.06 -6.57
N ASN A 261 -6.32 17.30 -6.52
CA ASN A 261 -7.43 17.83 -7.31
C ASN A 261 -6.91 18.90 -8.28
N THR A 262 -7.09 18.69 -9.58
CA THR A 262 -6.72 19.66 -10.63
C THR A 262 -7.94 20.12 -11.42
N THR A 263 -8.05 21.38 -11.85
CA THR A 263 -9.22 21.86 -12.60
C THR A 263 -9.03 21.82 -14.12
N THR A 264 -8.15 22.63 -14.72
CA THR A 264 -8.35 23.02 -16.13
C THR A 264 -7.26 22.64 -17.15
N ALA A 265 -6.04 22.27 -16.74
CA ALA A 265 -5.03 21.61 -17.62
C ALA A 265 -3.77 21.12 -16.85
N GLY A 266 -3.92 20.67 -15.60
CA GLY A 266 -2.80 20.18 -14.79
C GLY A 266 -2.65 18.66 -14.83
N ARG A 267 -1.43 18.15 -14.88
CA ARG A 267 -1.14 16.72 -14.65
C ARG A 267 -1.24 16.42 -13.15
N GLY A 268 -1.64 15.21 -12.75
CA GLY A 268 -1.80 14.87 -11.33
C GLY A 268 -0.46 14.76 -10.60
N LEU A 269 0.18 13.60 -10.75
CA LEU A 269 1.48 13.27 -10.19
C LEU A 269 2.47 12.95 -11.31
N ASN A 270 3.70 13.44 -11.18
CA ASN A 270 4.78 13.05 -12.07
C ASN A 270 6.04 12.66 -11.33
N ALA A 271 6.61 11.52 -11.72
CA ALA A 271 7.85 11.04 -11.17
C ALA A 271 9.04 11.17 -12.14
N GLY A 272 10.26 11.14 -11.58
CA GLY A 272 11.51 11.15 -12.32
C GLY A 272 11.81 9.85 -13.05
N ASN A 273 11.44 8.71 -12.47
CA ASN A 273 11.55 7.37 -13.06
C ASN A 273 10.60 6.38 -12.36
N ASN A 274 10.38 5.23 -12.99
CA ASN A 274 9.52 4.14 -12.49
C ASN A 274 10.31 2.88 -12.09
N ALA A 275 11.63 2.99 -11.93
CA ALA A 275 12.49 1.85 -11.58
C ALA A 275 12.49 1.58 -10.06
N ALA A 276 12.49 2.63 -9.26
CA ALA A 276 12.38 2.56 -7.80
C ALA A 276 10.94 2.84 -7.34
N ASP A 277 10.54 2.27 -6.19
CA ASP A 277 9.23 2.55 -5.58
C ASP A 277 9.12 4.04 -5.25
N THR A 278 8.27 4.75 -6.01
CA THR A 278 8.08 6.19 -5.88
C THR A 278 6.95 6.52 -4.91
N VAL A 279 5.89 5.72 -4.95
CA VAL A 279 4.70 5.86 -4.12
C VAL A 279 4.38 4.52 -3.47
N ASN A 280 4.30 4.50 -2.14
CA ASN A 280 3.87 3.34 -1.37
C ASN A 280 2.57 3.66 -0.64
N ILE A 281 1.59 2.76 -0.72
CA ILE A 281 0.29 2.89 -0.08
C ILE A 281 0.03 1.62 0.74
N GLU A 282 -0.08 1.77 2.06
CA GLU A 282 -0.11 0.66 3.02
C GLU A 282 -1.23 0.82 4.05
N ASN A 283 -1.61 -0.28 4.69
CA ASN A 283 -2.54 -0.33 5.84
C ASN A 283 -3.85 0.46 5.64
N GLY A 284 -4.44 0.42 4.45
CA GLY A 284 -5.70 1.13 4.15
C GLY A 284 -5.50 2.61 3.78
N GLY A 285 -4.26 3.01 3.52
CA GLY A 285 -3.92 4.31 2.97
C GLY A 285 -4.60 4.56 1.62
N LYS A 286 -4.79 5.84 1.27
CA LYS A 286 -5.56 6.24 0.09
C LYS A 286 -4.81 7.30 -0.70
N LEU A 287 -4.65 7.09 -2.01
CA LEU A 287 -4.24 8.11 -2.97
C LEU A 287 -5.39 8.37 -3.95
N LEU A 288 -5.94 9.58 -3.92
CA LEU A 288 -7.05 9.99 -4.76
C LEU A 288 -6.59 11.14 -5.66
N ILE A 289 -6.71 10.98 -6.98
CA ILE A 289 -6.27 11.95 -7.96
C ILE A 289 -7.43 12.23 -8.91
N LYS A 290 -7.83 13.50 -9.02
CA LYS A 290 -9.02 13.89 -9.79
C LYS A 290 -8.78 15.16 -10.59
N ALA A 291 -9.13 15.12 -11.87
CA ALA A 291 -9.31 16.30 -12.70
C ALA A 291 -10.79 16.71 -12.79
N ASN A 292 -11.11 17.97 -12.52
CA ASN A 292 -12.48 18.50 -12.37
C ASN A 292 -13.02 19.29 -13.58
N GLY A 293 -12.18 19.72 -14.53
CA GLY A 293 -12.56 20.65 -15.61
C GLY A 293 -12.47 20.10 -17.04
N GLY A 294 -12.43 18.78 -17.22
CA GLY A 294 -12.29 18.10 -18.52
C GLY A 294 -11.16 17.06 -18.51
N LEU A 295 -10.99 16.30 -19.61
CA LEU A 295 -9.97 15.26 -19.73
C LEU A 295 -8.55 15.88 -19.71
N ALA A 296 -7.93 15.98 -18.53
CA ALA A 296 -6.54 16.37 -18.38
C ALA A 296 -5.60 15.28 -18.94
N ASN A 297 -4.33 15.60 -19.24
CA ASN A 297 -3.48 14.64 -19.96
C ASN A 297 -3.13 13.39 -19.14
N SER A 298 -2.45 13.55 -18.00
CA SER A 298 -1.87 12.42 -17.27
C SER A 298 -2.21 12.51 -15.78
N GLY A 299 -2.77 11.44 -15.22
CA GLY A 299 -3.05 11.27 -13.80
C GLY A 299 -1.78 10.95 -13.03
N ILE A 300 -1.20 9.77 -13.25
CA ILE A 300 0.09 9.36 -12.68
C ILE A 300 1.08 9.05 -13.80
N ARG A 301 2.16 9.84 -13.85
CA ARG A 301 3.17 9.73 -14.90
C ARG A 301 4.52 9.24 -14.37
N ARG A 302 5.12 8.27 -15.06
CA ARG A 302 6.49 7.76 -14.84
C ARG A 302 6.78 7.28 -13.42
N ALA A 303 5.77 6.91 -12.64
CA ALA A 303 5.95 6.53 -11.25
C ALA A 303 5.85 5.02 -11.08
N LYS A 304 6.55 4.47 -10.10
CA LYS A 304 6.20 3.14 -9.56
C LYS A 304 5.33 3.33 -8.33
N VAL A 305 4.11 2.80 -8.39
CA VAL A 305 3.11 2.87 -7.32
C VAL A 305 2.92 1.47 -6.77
N THR A 306 3.23 1.26 -5.49
CA THR A 306 3.01 -0.02 -4.79
C THR A 306 1.87 0.13 -3.80
N LEU A 307 0.87 -0.74 -3.90
CA LEU A 307 -0.25 -0.83 -2.98
C LEU A 307 -0.25 -2.16 -2.23
N ASN A 308 -0.41 -2.08 -0.91
CA ASN A 308 -0.50 -3.22 -0.01
C ASN A 308 -1.87 -3.27 0.71
N ASP A 309 -2.23 -4.43 1.25
CA ASP A 309 -3.38 -4.64 2.15
C ASP A 309 -4.73 -4.14 1.60
N THR A 310 -5.45 -3.28 2.32
CA THR A 310 -6.76 -2.71 1.95
C THR A 310 -6.64 -1.29 1.37
N SER A 311 -5.47 -0.94 0.85
CA SER A 311 -5.17 0.41 0.35
C SER A 311 -5.98 0.79 -0.89
N VAL A 312 -6.15 2.08 -1.13
CA VAL A 312 -6.96 2.60 -2.23
C VAL A 312 -6.14 3.51 -3.14
N LEU A 313 -6.20 3.28 -4.45
CA LEU A 313 -5.79 4.24 -5.47
C LEU A 313 -7.01 4.58 -6.33
N LYS A 314 -7.23 5.86 -6.58
CA LYS A 314 -8.29 6.32 -7.46
C LYS A 314 -7.76 7.45 -8.34
N VAL A 315 -7.87 7.30 -9.66
CA VAL A 315 -7.43 8.29 -10.65
C VAL A 315 -8.58 8.56 -11.61
N GLU A 316 -9.06 9.80 -11.69
CA GLU A 316 -10.23 10.17 -12.48
C GLU A 316 -10.06 11.47 -13.27
N GLY A 317 -10.73 11.55 -14.42
CA GLY A 317 -10.77 12.77 -15.24
C GLY A 317 -9.52 12.99 -16.10
N TYR A 318 -8.67 11.96 -16.26
CA TYR A 318 -7.47 12.05 -17.09
C TYR A 318 -7.59 11.18 -18.34
N LYS A 319 -7.03 11.64 -19.47
CA LYS A 319 -6.89 10.85 -20.69
C LYS A 319 -6.05 9.61 -20.41
N TYR A 320 -4.89 9.77 -19.77
CA TYR A 320 -4.03 8.70 -19.29
C TYR A 320 -4.12 8.66 -17.76
N ALA A 321 -4.81 7.68 -17.19
CA ALA A 321 -4.81 7.47 -15.74
C ALA A 321 -3.39 7.06 -15.27
N LEU A 322 -2.74 6.18 -16.04
CA LEU A 322 -1.32 5.84 -15.92
C LEU A 322 -0.59 6.16 -17.22
N ASP A 323 0.55 6.85 -17.13
CA ASP A 323 1.33 7.32 -18.28
C ASP A 323 2.80 6.93 -18.10
N GLY A 324 3.21 5.80 -18.68
CA GLY A 324 4.55 5.24 -18.52
C GLY A 324 4.86 4.84 -17.06
N SER A 325 3.84 4.46 -16.30
CA SER A 325 3.94 4.14 -14.86
C SER A 325 3.93 2.62 -14.62
N VAL A 326 4.39 2.21 -13.45
CA VAL A 326 4.34 0.83 -12.99
C VAL A 326 3.42 0.77 -11.77
N LEU A 327 2.40 -0.08 -11.81
CA LEU A 327 1.49 -0.32 -10.70
C LEU A 327 1.77 -1.71 -10.13
N VAL A 328 2.05 -1.79 -8.83
CA VAL A 328 2.30 -3.04 -8.12
C VAL A 328 1.26 -3.21 -7.02
N THR A 329 0.56 -4.35 -6.97
CA THR A 329 -0.46 -4.62 -5.95
C THR A 329 -0.15 -5.89 -5.16
N LYS A 330 -0.28 -5.83 -3.83
CA LYS A 330 -0.11 -6.97 -2.93
C LYS A 330 -1.28 -6.99 -1.93
N GLY A 331 -1.92 -8.15 -1.74
CA GLY A 331 -3.06 -8.26 -0.83
C GLY A 331 -4.41 -7.97 -1.51
N LYS A 332 -5.22 -7.06 -0.94
CA LYS A 332 -6.58 -6.72 -1.40
C LYS A 332 -6.77 -5.21 -1.66
N PRO A 333 -5.85 -4.51 -2.36
CA PRO A 333 -6.02 -3.09 -2.60
C PRO A 333 -7.16 -2.82 -3.59
N HIS A 334 -7.77 -1.64 -3.49
CA HIS A 334 -8.80 -1.17 -4.41
C HIS A 334 -8.21 -0.12 -5.36
N VAL A 335 -8.35 -0.32 -6.67
CA VAL A 335 -7.73 0.56 -7.67
C VAL A 335 -8.73 0.96 -8.75
N THR A 336 -9.10 2.24 -8.78
CA THR A 336 -9.93 2.83 -9.85
C THR A 336 -9.05 3.65 -10.79
N LEU A 337 -8.98 3.29 -12.07
CA LEU A 337 -8.26 4.03 -13.11
C LEU A 337 -9.22 4.44 -14.22
N ASN A 338 -9.73 5.67 -14.16
CA ASN A 338 -10.62 6.23 -15.17
C ASN A 338 -9.80 7.08 -16.15
N GLY A 339 -9.28 6.39 -17.17
CA GLY A 339 -8.38 6.87 -18.22
C GLY A 339 -7.58 5.70 -18.81
N THR A 340 -6.89 5.90 -19.93
CA THR A 340 -6.02 4.86 -20.53
C THR A 340 -4.77 4.63 -19.69
N THR A 341 -4.14 3.46 -19.85
CA THR A 341 -2.92 3.06 -19.13
C THR A 341 -1.70 2.97 -20.06
N GLU A 342 -1.74 3.64 -21.21
CA GLU A 342 -0.66 3.60 -22.20
C GLU A 342 0.44 4.63 -21.90
N ASP A 343 1.65 4.38 -22.41
CA ASP A 343 2.71 5.38 -22.43
C ASP A 343 2.45 6.35 -23.59
N ASN A 344 2.27 7.64 -23.30
CA ASN A 344 2.06 8.67 -24.31
C ASN A 344 3.38 9.11 -24.99
N GLY A 345 4.23 8.15 -25.35
CA GLY A 345 5.47 8.39 -26.09
C GLY A 345 6.63 8.94 -25.26
N SER A 346 6.74 8.58 -23.98
CA SER A 346 7.97 8.83 -23.23
C SER A 346 9.15 8.09 -23.87
N THR A 347 10.33 8.74 -23.91
CA THR A 347 11.48 8.18 -24.62
C THR A 347 11.89 6.82 -24.02
N PRO A 348 12.18 5.78 -24.82
CA PRO A 348 12.42 4.38 -24.39
C PRO A 348 13.55 4.16 -23.39
N VAL A 349 14.30 5.20 -23.03
CA VAL A 349 15.50 5.14 -22.20
C VAL A 349 15.14 5.16 -20.70
N PHE A 350 13.94 5.59 -20.33
CA PHE A 350 13.51 5.74 -18.92
C PHE A 350 12.44 4.74 -18.47
N THR A 351 11.88 3.97 -19.40
CA THR A 351 10.95 2.87 -19.14
C THR A 351 11.69 1.57 -19.39
N GLY A 352 11.75 0.67 -18.41
CA GLY A 352 12.25 -0.69 -18.59
C GLY A 352 11.31 -1.56 -19.44
N GLY A 353 10.74 -1.03 -20.51
CA GLY A 353 9.80 -1.71 -21.38
C GLY A 353 9.21 -0.74 -22.39
N THR A 354 9.42 -1.04 -23.67
CA THR A 354 8.94 -0.32 -24.84
C THR A 354 7.41 -0.35 -25.04
N ASN A 355 6.62 -0.75 -24.04
CA ASN A 355 5.19 -1.09 -24.20
C ASN A 355 4.36 -0.73 -22.95
N GLY A 356 3.82 0.50 -22.87
CA GLY A 356 2.71 0.84 -21.97
C GLY A 356 3.02 0.82 -20.45
N SER A 357 2.02 1.19 -19.64
CA SER A 357 2.11 1.04 -18.18
C SER A 357 1.99 -0.44 -17.80
N ILE A 358 2.79 -0.89 -16.83
CA ILE A 358 2.83 -2.29 -16.40
C ILE A 358 2.08 -2.43 -15.08
N ILE A 359 1.06 -3.30 -15.06
CA ILE A 359 0.32 -3.67 -13.84
C ILE A 359 0.80 -5.07 -13.38
N MET A 360 1.36 -5.16 -12.18
CA MET A 360 1.91 -6.41 -11.62
C MET A 360 1.29 -6.70 -10.24
N GLY A 361 0.54 -7.80 -10.10
CA GLY A 361 0.02 -8.24 -8.80
C GLY A 361 -1.51 -8.42 -8.73
N GLY A 362 -1.98 -8.98 -7.60
CA GLY A 362 -3.34 -9.52 -7.44
C GLY A 362 -4.45 -8.47 -7.21
N SER A 363 -5.64 -8.78 -7.73
CA SER A 363 -6.92 -8.09 -7.52
C SER A 363 -6.97 -6.59 -7.84
N VAL A 364 -6.53 -6.16 -9.02
CA VAL A 364 -6.94 -4.85 -9.55
C VAL A 364 -8.40 -4.98 -10.01
N LEU A 365 -9.33 -4.49 -9.20
CA LEU A 365 -10.72 -4.27 -9.61
C LEU A 365 -10.80 -2.88 -10.20
N GLU A 366 -10.74 -2.77 -11.53
CA GLU A 366 -11.10 -1.55 -12.24
C GLU A 366 -12.61 -1.32 -12.02
N ASP A 367 -12.91 -0.46 -11.03
CA ASP A 367 -14.20 0.17 -10.75
C ASP A 367 -15.46 -0.74 -10.78
N TYR A 368 -15.98 -1.21 -9.63
CA TYR A 368 -17.44 -1.13 -9.39
C TYR A 368 -18.01 -1.38 -7.97
N SER A 369 -19.31 -1.04 -7.86
CA SER A 369 -20.29 -1.09 -6.76
C SER A 369 -20.63 -2.46 -6.13
N ASP A 370 -19.98 -3.55 -6.55
CA ASP A 370 -20.10 -4.88 -5.91
C ASP A 370 -18.71 -5.50 -5.73
N HIS A 371 -18.48 -6.18 -4.60
CA HIS A 371 -17.23 -6.87 -4.30
C HIS A 371 -17.37 -8.38 -4.44
N VAL A 372 -16.30 -9.06 -4.86
CA VAL A 372 -16.18 -10.53 -4.72
C VAL A 372 -15.32 -10.83 -3.49
N VAL A 373 -15.95 -11.34 -2.44
CA VAL A 373 -15.29 -11.90 -1.24
C VAL A 373 -15.51 -13.40 -1.26
N ASP A 374 -14.43 -14.19 -1.27
CA ASP A 374 -14.47 -15.65 -1.26
C ASP A 374 -15.37 -16.28 -2.35
N GLY A 375 -15.42 -15.64 -3.54
CA GLY A 375 -16.20 -16.12 -4.67
C GLY A 375 -17.69 -15.72 -4.66
N ALA A 376 -18.15 -14.90 -3.71
CA ALA A 376 -19.51 -14.38 -3.67
C ALA A 376 -19.57 -12.86 -3.94
N LEU A 377 -20.51 -12.42 -4.78
CA LEU A 377 -20.83 -11.01 -4.96
C LEU A 377 -21.51 -10.44 -3.71
N THR A 378 -21.00 -9.33 -3.20
CA THR A 378 -21.56 -8.58 -2.06
C THR A 378 -21.71 -7.12 -2.46
N ALA A 379 -22.90 -6.54 -2.26
CA ALA A 379 -23.20 -5.19 -2.73
C ALA A 379 -22.63 -4.08 -1.84
N THR A 380 -22.17 -3.00 -2.47
CA THR A 380 -21.74 -1.76 -1.80
C THR A 380 -22.78 -0.68 -2.02
N ALA A 381 -23.17 0.01 -0.95
CA ALA A 381 -24.09 1.14 -1.03
C ALA A 381 -23.44 2.34 -1.74
N GLY A 382 -23.70 2.50 -3.04
CA GLY A 382 -23.62 3.78 -3.75
C GLY A 382 -22.71 3.84 -4.98
N GLY A 383 -23.30 4.09 -6.16
CA GLY A 383 -22.66 4.73 -7.32
C GLY A 383 -22.50 3.84 -8.56
N SER A 384 -23.16 4.22 -9.66
CA SER A 384 -23.32 3.42 -10.89
C SER A 384 -22.36 3.79 -12.05
N GLN A 385 -21.51 2.87 -12.51
CA GLN A 385 -20.96 2.57 -13.85
C GLN A 385 -20.51 1.09 -13.99
N VAL A 386 -21.21 0.31 -14.81
CA VAL A 386 -21.01 -1.14 -15.05
C VAL A 386 -19.54 -1.48 -15.38
N ALA A 387 -18.92 -2.38 -14.60
CA ALA A 387 -17.58 -2.92 -14.90
C ALA A 387 -17.54 -3.60 -16.28
N THR A 388 -16.59 -3.20 -17.13
CA THR A 388 -16.21 -3.97 -18.31
C THR A 388 -15.21 -5.05 -17.89
N GLN A 389 -15.49 -6.31 -18.22
CA GLN A 389 -14.56 -7.44 -18.02
C GLN A 389 -13.16 -7.09 -18.55
N PRO A 390 -12.05 -7.36 -17.82
CA PRO A 390 -10.70 -7.00 -18.28
C PRO A 390 -10.39 -7.63 -19.64
N VAL A 391 -9.75 -6.89 -20.53
CA VAL A 391 -9.43 -7.32 -21.90
C VAL A 391 -7.91 -7.24 -22.12
N ASN A 392 -7.29 -8.26 -22.72
CA ASN A 392 -5.87 -8.20 -23.07
C ASN A 392 -5.60 -7.32 -24.30
N THR A 393 -4.33 -7.11 -24.63
CA THR A 393 -3.90 -6.30 -25.79
C THR A 393 -4.37 -6.84 -27.15
N ALA A 394 -4.80 -8.10 -27.21
CA ALA A 394 -5.37 -8.72 -28.40
C ALA A 394 -6.90 -8.56 -28.49
N GLY A 395 -7.54 -7.87 -27.54
CA GLY A 395 -8.99 -7.69 -27.51
C GLY A 395 -9.76 -8.81 -26.82
N GLU A 396 -9.09 -9.68 -26.07
CA GLU A 396 -9.69 -10.86 -25.47
C GLU A 396 -10.03 -10.70 -23.98
N ALA A 397 -11.27 -11.05 -23.63
CA ALA A 397 -11.79 -10.96 -22.27
C ALA A 397 -11.15 -11.99 -21.31
N LEU A 398 -10.79 -11.54 -20.12
CA LEU A 398 -10.03 -12.30 -19.14
C LEU A 398 -10.90 -12.70 -17.94
N THR A 399 -10.57 -13.85 -17.35
CA THR A 399 -11.16 -14.37 -16.11
C THR A 399 -10.06 -14.55 -15.07
N ARG A 400 -10.38 -14.29 -13.81
CA ARG A 400 -9.46 -14.50 -12.69
C ARG A 400 -9.46 -15.97 -12.26
N PHE A 401 -8.26 -16.49 -11.99
CA PHE A 401 -8.01 -17.81 -11.42
C PHE A 401 -7.13 -17.69 -10.18
N ASP A 402 -7.51 -18.43 -9.14
CA ASP A 402 -6.79 -18.48 -7.87
C ASP A 402 -6.12 -19.86 -7.72
N ILE A 403 -4.82 -19.93 -8.01
CA ILE A 403 -4.07 -21.18 -8.14
C ILE A 403 -3.16 -21.40 -6.92
N ARG A 404 -3.45 -22.40 -6.10
CA ARG A 404 -2.63 -22.73 -4.93
C ARG A 404 -1.36 -23.51 -5.30
N GLY A 405 -0.25 -23.21 -4.64
CA GLY A 405 1.01 -23.97 -4.74
C GLY A 405 1.88 -23.68 -5.97
N LEU A 406 1.58 -22.63 -6.74
CA LEU A 406 2.23 -22.33 -8.02
C LEU A 406 3.18 -21.13 -7.94
N SER A 407 4.36 -21.26 -7.29
CA SER A 407 5.34 -20.16 -7.12
C SER A 407 6.55 -20.30 -8.06
N ASN A 408 7.04 -19.18 -8.60
CA ASN A 408 8.23 -19.13 -9.46
C ASN A 408 8.12 -20.08 -10.67
N LYS A 409 6.94 -20.12 -11.28
CA LYS A 409 6.60 -21.00 -12.40
C LYS A 409 5.98 -20.21 -13.54
N THR A 410 5.94 -20.81 -14.71
CA THR A 410 5.24 -20.25 -15.86
C THR A 410 3.92 -20.97 -16.11
N ILE A 411 2.93 -20.23 -16.62
CA ILE A 411 1.68 -20.77 -17.16
C ILE A 411 1.69 -20.44 -18.65
N ASN A 412 1.46 -21.45 -19.49
CA ASN A 412 1.33 -21.25 -20.93
C ASN A 412 -0.14 -21.10 -21.28
N ILE A 413 -0.47 -20.05 -22.03
CA ILE A 413 -1.79 -19.78 -22.57
C ILE A 413 -1.72 -20.11 -24.06
N ALA A 414 -2.57 -21.04 -24.49
CA ALA A 414 -2.61 -21.46 -25.88
C ALA A 414 -3.25 -20.39 -26.77
N ALA A 415 -2.92 -20.42 -28.07
CA ALA A 415 -3.61 -19.61 -29.07
C ALA A 415 -5.10 -19.97 -29.10
N ASP A 416 -5.94 -18.99 -29.39
CA ASP A 416 -7.36 -19.23 -29.63
C ASP A 416 -7.52 -19.98 -30.97
N PRO A 417 -8.06 -21.20 -30.99
CA PRO A 417 -8.29 -21.92 -32.24
C PRO A 417 -9.32 -21.23 -33.15
N ASP A 418 -10.21 -20.41 -32.58
CA ASP A 418 -11.32 -19.78 -33.29
C ASP A 418 -10.99 -18.33 -33.71
N ASN A 419 -9.88 -17.75 -33.23
CA ASN A 419 -9.47 -16.40 -33.56
C ASN A 419 -7.94 -16.24 -33.68
N ALA A 420 -7.46 -16.14 -34.91
CA ALA A 420 -6.03 -15.98 -35.21
C ALA A 420 -5.41 -14.68 -34.65
N ALA A 421 -6.21 -13.69 -34.26
CA ALA A 421 -5.74 -12.47 -33.61
C ALA A 421 -5.34 -12.69 -32.14
N HIS A 422 -5.64 -13.86 -31.54
CA HIS A 422 -5.34 -14.19 -30.15
C HIS A 422 -4.23 -15.27 -30.08
N PRO A 423 -2.94 -14.91 -30.20
CA PRO A 423 -1.83 -15.87 -30.23
C PRO A 423 -1.54 -16.49 -28.86
N ALA A 424 -0.74 -17.56 -28.85
CA ALA A 424 -0.24 -18.18 -27.62
C ALA A 424 0.77 -17.27 -26.90
N TYR A 425 0.78 -17.30 -25.57
CA TYR A 425 1.74 -16.55 -24.76
C TYR A 425 2.03 -17.23 -23.41
N THR A 426 3.18 -16.89 -22.82
CA THR A 426 3.61 -17.41 -21.52
C THR A 426 3.46 -16.35 -20.45
N TYR A 427 2.84 -16.72 -19.33
CA TYR A 427 2.67 -15.90 -18.14
C TYR A 427 3.65 -16.36 -17.06
N SER A 428 4.51 -15.47 -16.59
CA SER A 428 5.44 -15.73 -15.49
C SER A 428 4.80 -15.41 -14.15
N VAL A 429 4.62 -16.43 -13.30
CA VAL A 429 4.09 -16.27 -11.94
C VAL A 429 5.26 -15.97 -11.00
N GLY A 430 5.20 -14.79 -10.38
CA GLY A 430 6.18 -14.36 -9.37
C GLY A 430 6.09 -15.15 -8.06
N ALA A 431 6.61 -14.56 -6.98
CA ALA A 431 6.47 -15.14 -5.63
C ALA A 431 4.99 -15.12 -5.19
N ASN A 432 4.49 -16.25 -4.68
CA ASN A 432 3.08 -16.41 -4.29
C ASN A 432 2.69 -15.56 -3.09
N HIS A 433 1.42 -15.13 -3.06
CA HIS A 433 0.83 -14.48 -1.89
C HIS A 433 0.18 -15.54 -1.00
N GLY A 434 0.80 -15.88 0.14
CA GLY A 434 0.24 -16.87 1.08
C GLY A 434 0.04 -18.26 0.46
N GLY A 435 0.87 -18.63 -0.52
CA GLY A 435 0.76 -19.90 -1.24
C GLY A 435 -0.23 -19.91 -2.41
N THR A 436 -0.89 -18.79 -2.75
CA THR A 436 -1.81 -18.69 -3.90
C THR A 436 -1.28 -17.71 -4.94
N ALA A 437 -1.39 -18.09 -6.22
CA ALA A 437 -1.11 -17.28 -7.40
C ALA A 437 -2.43 -16.78 -8.00
N TYR A 438 -2.50 -15.48 -8.29
CA TYR A 438 -3.66 -14.87 -8.93
C TYR A 438 -3.37 -14.62 -10.39
N VAL A 439 -4.16 -15.21 -11.29
CA VAL A 439 -3.87 -15.22 -12.74
C VAL A 439 -5.09 -14.74 -13.50
N TRP A 440 -4.92 -13.71 -14.32
CA TRP A 440 -5.93 -13.26 -15.28
C TRP A 440 -5.62 -13.85 -16.64
N ALA A 441 -6.51 -14.68 -17.16
CA ALA A 441 -6.30 -15.37 -18.41
C ALA A 441 -7.62 -15.64 -19.15
N PRO A 442 -7.56 -15.88 -20.46
CA PRO A 442 -8.71 -16.35 -21.23
C PRO A 442 -9.22 -17.67 -20.65
N ALA A 443 -10.53 -17.72 -20.44
CA ALA A 443 -11.20 -18.86 -19.84
C ALA A 443 -11.78 -19.79 -20.91
N VAL A 444 -11.69 -21.08 -20.63
CA VAL A 444 -12.43 -22.12 -21.35
C VAL A 444 -13.34 -22.85 -20.36
N ASN A 445 -14.51 -23.25 -20.84
CA ASN A 445 -15.54 -23.86 -20.02
C ASN A 445 -15.75 -25.33 -20.34
N VAL A 446 -16.02 -26.13 -19.31
CA VAL A 446 -16.49 -27.51 -19.40
C VAL A 446 -17.89 -27.59 -18.80
N LYS A 447 -18.89 -27.89 -19.62
CA LYS A 447 -20.29 -28.03 -19.23
C LYS A 447 -20.62 -29.50 -19.03
N PHE A 448 -21.05 -29.86 -17.82
CA PHE A 448 -21.45 -31.21 -17.43
C PHE A 448 -22.97 -31.33 -17.50
N TRP A 449 -23.44 -32.18 -18.40
CA TRP A 449 -24.86 -32.42 -18.65
C TRP A 449 -25.32 -33.72 -18.01
N GLU A 450 -26.58 -33.80 -17.59
CA GLU A 450 -27.15 -35.02 -17.01
C GLU A 450 -27.14 -36.20 -17.99
N THR A 451 -27.39 -35.94 -19.27
CA THR A 451 -27.45 -36.94 -20.33
C THR A 451 -27.01 -36.33 -21.66
N LYS A 452 -26.71 -37.19 -22.65
CA LYS A 452 -26.46 -36.73 -24.03
C LYS A 452 -27.69 -36.04 -24.62
N GLU A 453 -28.88 -36.59 -24.38
CA GLU A 453 -30.13 -36.03 -24.86
C GLU A 453 -30.39 -34.62 -24.29
N ALA A 454 -30.07 -34.39 -23.01
CA ALA A 454 -30.15 -33.07 -22.40
C ALA A 454 -29.26 -32.04 -23.11
N PHE A 455 -28.03 -32.43 -23.45
CA PHE A 455 -27.13 -31.60 -24.24
C PHE A 455 -27.67 -31.38 -25.66
N ASP A 456 -28.08 -32.44 -26.36
CA ASP A 456 -28.58 -32.36 -27.74
C ASP A 456 -29.83 -31.46 -27.86
N ASN A 457 -30.68 -31.45 -26.82
CA ASN A 457 -31.85 -30.60 -26.72
C ASN A 457 -31.58 -29.22 -26.09
N ASN A 458 -30.33 -28.94 -25.69
CA ASN A 458 -29.91 -27.73 -24.97
C ASN A 458 -30.78 -27.42 -23.74
N ASP A 459 -31.14 -28.45 -22.98
CA ASP A 459 -32.00 -28.38 -21.81
C ASP A 459 -31.22 -27.84 -20.61
N ALA A 460 -31.18 -26.51 -20.46
CA ALA A 460 -30.39 -25.83 -19.43
C ALA A 460 -30.74 -26.26 -18.00
N ALA A 461 -31.95 -26.78 -17.75
CA ALA A 461 -32.36 -27.29 -16.44
C ALA A 461 -31.59 -28.57 -16.04
N LYS A 462 -30.97 -29.26 -17.02
CA LYS A 462 -30.20 -30.49 -16.86
C LYS A 462 -28.70 -30.27 -17.00
N LEU A 463 -28.24 -29.03 -16.87
CA LEU A 463 -26.84 -28.69 -16.73
C LEU A 463 -26.44 -28.86 -15.25
N ILE A 464 -25.59 -29.84 -14.97
CA ILE A 464 -25.15 -30.19 -13.61
C ILE A 464 -24.19 -29.12 -13.08
N LYS A 465 -23.19 -28.76 -13.89
CA LYS A 465 -22.11 -27.86 -13.48
C LYS A 465 -21.39 -27.30 -14.69
N THR A 466 -20.91 -26.07 -14.57
CA THR A 466 -19.88 -25.52 -15.46
C THR A 466 -18.59 -25.39 -14.66
N LEU A 467 -17.51 -25.98 -15.15
CA LEU A 467 -16.16 -25.77 -14.62
C LEU A 467 -15.37 -24.92 -15.61
N THR A 468 -14.45 -24.11 -15.09
CA THR A 468 -13.67 -23.17 -15.90
C THR A 468 -12.19 -23.37 -15.63
N THR A 469 -11.35 -23.27 -16.65
CA THR A 469 -9.88 -23.23 -16.51
C THR A 469 -9.28 -22.28 -17.53
N ILE A 470 -7.96 -22.11 -17.45
CA ILE A 470 -7.16 -21.28 -18.36
C ILE A 470 -7.05 -21.98 -19.72
N ARG A 471 -7.24 -21.25 -20.83
CA ARG A 471 -7.03 -21.79 -22.18
C ARG A 471 -5.63 -22.39 -22.35
N GLY A 472 -5.56 -23.62 -22.84
CA GLY A 472 -4.33 -24.41 -22.97
C GLY A 472 -3.97 -25.22 -21.73
N ASN A 473 -4.74 -25.13 -20.65
CA ASN A 473 -4.50 -25.83 -19.39
C ASN A 473 -5.66 -26.75 -19.01
N ASN A 474 -5.51 -27.48 -17.90
CA ASN A 474 -6.47 -28.48 -17.44
C ASN A 474 -7.20 -28.04 -16.17
N LEU A 475 -8.27 -28.75 -15.80
CA LEU A 475 -9.10 -28.42 -14.63
C LEU A 475 -8.36 -28.57 -13.30
N LYS A 476 -7.33 -29.44 -13.26
CA LYS A 476 -6.52 -29.69 -12.06
C LYS A 476 -5.65 -28.49 -11.68
N LEU A 477 -5.17 -27.72 -12.66
CA LEU A 477 -4.36 -26.53 -12.41
C LEU A 477 -5.06 -25.56 -11.45
N VAL A 478 -6.36 -25.35 -11.66
CA VAL A 478 -7.18 -24.41 -10.87
C VAL A 478 -7.84 -25.08 -9.65
N GLY A 479 -7.46 -26.32 -9.34
CA GLY A 479 -8.04 -27.07 -8.21
C GLY A 479 -9.52 -27.42 -8.38
N ALA A 480 -10.04 -27.46 -9.61
CA ALA A 480 -11.45 -27.74 -9.84
C ALA A 480 -11.79 -29.19 -9.44
N THR A 481 -12.91 -29.34 -8.74
CA THR A 481 -13.46 -30.65 -8.34
C THR A 481 -14.59 -31.04 -9.28
N MET A 482 -14.47 -32.24 -9.85
CA MET A 482 -15.48 -32.83 -10.74
C MET A 482 -16.83 -32.95 -10.04
N PRO A 483 -17.95 -32.69 -10.76
CA PRO A 483 -19.26 -32.94 -10.19
C PRO A 483 -19.46 -34.44 -9.93
N GLU A 484 -20.30 -34.74 -8.93
CA GLU A 484 -20.81 -36.08 -8.75
C GLU A 484 -21.66 -36.48 -9.96
N ALA A 485 -21.58 -37.75 -10.35
CA ALA A 485 -22.38 -38.26 -11.45
C ALA A 485 -23.88 -38.27 -11.05
N PRO A 486 -24.79 -37.92 -11.98
CA PRO A 486 -26.22 -38.06 -11.75
C PRO A 486 -26.61 -39.50 -11.39
N THR A 487 -27.78 -39.65 -10.77
CA THR A 487 -28.34 -40.96 -10.41
C THR A 487 -28.34 -41.90 -11.62
N ALA A 488 -27.67 -43.04 -11.47
CA ALA A 488 -27.57 -44.01 -12.54
C ALA A 488 -28.95 -44.62 -12.86
N PRO A 489 -29.25 -44.91 -14.14
CA PRO A 489 -30.43 -45.68 -14.51
C PRO A 489 -30.45 -47.04 -13.80
N ALA A 490 -31.64 -47.56 -13.52
CA ALA A 490 -31.82 -48.83 -12.82
C ALA A 490 -30.96 -49.95 -13.43
N GLY A 491 -30.19 -50.65 -12.58
CA GLY A 491 -29.31 -51.75 -13.00
C GLY A 491 -27.98 -51.34 -13.65
N LYS A 492 -27.62 -50.05 -13.64
CA LYS A 492 -26.33 -49.55 -14.15
C LYS A 492 -25.53 -48.80 -13.09
N VAL A 493 -24.23 -48.64 -13.32
CA VAL A 493 -23.31 -47.84 -12.51
C VAL A 493 -22.57 -46.84 -13.38
N PHE A 494 -22.23 -45.67 -12.82
CA PHE A 494 -21.43 -44.67 -13.50
C PHE A 494 -20.08 -45.27 -13.92
N SER A 495 -19.66 -44.99 -15.15
CA SER A 495 -18.36 -45.43 -15.66
C SER A 495 -17.39 -44.29 -15.88
N HIS A 496 -17.75 -43.27 -16.66
CA HIS A 496 -16.90 -42.14 -17.02
C HIS A 496 -17.73 -41.02 -17.67
N TRP A 497 -17.12 -39.85 -17.83
CA TRP A 497 -17.64 -38.75 -18.63
C TRP A 497 -17.15 -38.88 -20.07
N VAL A 498 -17.97 -38.51 -21.04
CA VAL A 498 -17.64 -38.52 -22.48
C VAL A 498 -17.76 -37.11 -23.04
N ASN A 499 -16.81 -36.71 -23.88
CA ASN A 499 -16.87 -35.47 -24.65
C ASN A 499 -17.92 -35.60 -25.76
N ALA A 500 -18.87 -34.68 -25.79
CA ALA A 500 -19.99 -34.73 -26.72
C ALA A 500 -19.60 -34.53 -28.19
N ASP A 501 -18.51 -33.79 -28.45
CA ASP A 501 -18.05 -33.50 -29.81
C ASP A 501 -17.22 -34.65 -30.38
N THR A 502 -16.37 -35.28 -29.56
CA THR A 502 -15.44 -36.34 -30.04
C THR A 502 -15.95 -37.76 -29.78
N GLY A 503 -16.88 -37.94 -28.83
CA GLY A 503 -17.31 -39.26 -28.37
C GLY A 503 -16.27 -40.00 -27.52
N GLU A 504 -15.14 -39.36 -27.21
CA GLU A 504 -14.06 -39.96 -26.43
C GLU A 504 -14.25 -39.74 -24.93
N VAL A 505 -13.58 -40.56 -24.12
CA VAL A 505 -13.56 -40.42 -22.67
C VAL A 505 -12.94 -39.06 -22.30
N PHE A 506 -13.64 -38.27 -21.51
CA PHE A 506 -13.14 -36.99 -21.04
C PHE A 506 -12.13 -37.19 -19.90
N ASP A 507 -10.89 -36.74 -20.12
CA ASP A 507 -9.83 -36.71 -19.11
C ASP A 507 -9.62 -35.29 -18.57
N VAL A 508 -9.73 -35.15 -17.25
CA VAL A 508 -9.59 -33.90 -16.51
C VAL A 508 -8.18 -33.32 -16.56
N ASN A 509 -7.18 -34.12 -16.96
CA ASN A 509 -5.79 -33.71 -17.08
C ASN A 509 -5.44 -33.19 -18.48
N THR A 510 -6.33 -33.35 -19.46
CA THR A 510 -6.12 -32.87 -20.81
C THR A 510 -6.21 -31.35 -20.87
N SER A 511 -5.32 -30.72 -21.64
CA SER A 511 -5.37 -29.29 -21.92
C SER A 511 -6.58 -28.92 -22.76
N LEU A 512 -7.28 -27.85 -22.35
CA LEU A 512 -8.51 -27.39 -23.00
C LEU A 512 -8.24 -26.09 -23.77
N THR A 513 -8.45 -26.10 -25.07
CA THR A 513 -8.24 -24.92 -25.94
C THR A 513 -9.53 -24.30 -26.45
N LYS A 514 -10.59 -25.10 -26.56
CA LYS A 514 -11.91 -24.68 -27.07
C LYS A 514 -12.70 -23.93 -26.01
N SER A 515 -13.35 -22.83 -26.41
CA SER A 515 -14.15 -21.95 -25.54
C SER A 515 -15.18 -22.71 -24.68
N VAL A 516 -15.83 -23.73 -25.24
CA VAL A 516 -16.76 -24.61 -24.52
C VAL A 516 -16.54 -26.07 -24.93
N THR A 517 -16.38 -26.93 -23.94
CA THR A 517 -16.39 -28.39 -24.05
C THR A 517 -17.64 -28.93 -23.33
N ASN A 518 -18.43 -29.77 -23.99
CA ASN A 518 -19.62 -30.38 -23.39
C ASN A 518 -19.34 -31.84 -23.06
N VAL A 519 -19.75 -32.28 -21.86
CA VAL A 519 -19.56 -33.65 -21.42
C VAL A 519 -20.83 -34.22 -20.77
N TYR A 520 -21.05 -35.53 -20.92
CA TYR A 520 -22.18 -36.24 -20.31
C TYR A 520 -21.74 -37.60 -19.73
N PRO A 521 -22.47 -38.16 -18.76
CA PRO A 521 -22.06 -39.40 -18.08
C PRO A 521 -22.45 -40.63 -18.91
N VAL A 522 -21.59 -41.65 -18.86
CA VAL A 522 -21.86 -42.98 -19.42
C VAL A 522 -21.97 -44.01 -18.30
N TYR A 523 -23.00 -44.85 -18.38
CA TYR A 523 -23.32 -45.88 -17.41
C TYR A 523 -23.20 -47.28 -18.01
N LYS A 524 -22.64 -48.22 -17.24
CA LYS A 524 -22.46 -49.62 -17.65
C LYS A 524 -23.23 -50.57 -16.73
N VAL A 525 -23.62 -51.72 -17.27
CA VAL A 525 -24.15 -52.82 -16.45
C VAL A 525 -22.99 -53.35 -15.58
N PRO A 526 -23.18 -53.51 -14.26
CA PRO A 526 -22.16 -54.10 -13.41
C PRO A 526 -21.80 -55.49 -13.95
N THR A 527 -20.54 -55.70 -14.29
CA THR A 527 -20.08 -57.03 -14.70
C THR A 527 -20.04 -57.87 -13.44
N VAL A 528 -21.04 -58.73 -13.24
CA VAL A 528 -20.95 -59.80 -12.25
C VAL A 528 -19.81 -60.68 -12.72
N LYS A 529 -18.63 -60.60 -12.08
CA LYS A 529 -17.62 -61.64 -12.23
C LYS A 529 -18.31 -62.94 -11.84
N LYS A 530 -18.59 -63.79 -12.82
CA LYS A 530 -19.08 -65.15 -12.59
C LYS A 530 -18.03 -65.80 -11.71
N VAL A 531 -18.34 -66.00 -10.42
CA VAL A 531 -17.53 -66.86 -9.56
C VAL A 531 -17.67 -68.24 -10.18
N VAL A 532 -16.69 -68.63 -11.00
CA VAL A 532 -16.52 -70.05 -11.32
C VAL A 532 -16.14 -70.67 -9.98
N LYS A 533 -17.09 -71.39 -9.36
CA LYS A 533 -16.75 -72.39 -8.35
C LYS A 533 -15.82 -73.37 -9.06
N VAL A 534 -14.51 -73.14 -8.96
CA VAL A 534 -13.54 -74.21 -9.15
C VAL A 534 -13.92 -75.24 -8.11
N HIS A 535 -14.40 -76.40 -8.57
CA HIS A 535 -14.56 -77.54 -7.70
C HIS A 535 -13.17 -77.84 -7.14
N LYS A 536 -12.95 -77.52 -5.86
CA LYS A 536 -11.79 -78.02 -5.12
C LYS A 536 -11.87 -79.54 -5.18
N LYS A 537 -11.04 -80.14 -6.02
CA LYS A 537 -10.61 -81.53 -5.82
C LYS A 537 -9.85 -81.51 -4.48
N GLY A 538 -10.28 -82.34 -3.54
CA GLY A 538 -9.59 -82.54 -2.27
C GLY A 538 -8.13 -82.97 -2.49
N PRO A 539 -7.29 -82.85 -1.45
CA PRO A 539 -5.84 -82.79 -1.57
C PRO A 539 -5.26 -84.12 -2.06
N LYS A 540 -4.30 -84.05 -2.99
CA LYS A 540 -3.25 -85.06 -3.06
C LYS A 540 -2.11 -84.60 -2.15
N THR A 541 -1.82 -85.43 -1.18
CA THR A 541 -0.64 -85.44 -0.32
C THR A 541 0.65 -85.60 -1.15
N GLY A 542 1.71 -84.85 -0.79
CA GLY A 542 3.02 -84.79 -1.43
C GLY A 542 3.17 -83.48 -2.22
N ASP A 543 4.00 -82.50 -1.86
CA ASP A 543 5.37 -82.60 -1.35
C ASP A 543 5.63 -81.63 -0.20
N ALA A 544 6.02 -82.20 0.92
CA ALA A 544 6.42 -81.54 2.15
C ALA A 544 7.94 -81.30 2.20
N GLU A 545 8.58 -80.92 1.10
CA GLU A 545 10.04 -80.89 1.04
C GLU A 545 10.69 -79.52 1.26
N ASN A 546 9.96 -78.40 1.18
CA ASN A 546 10.58 -77.07 1.32
C ASN A 546 10.17 -76.27 2.57
N ILE A 547 9.23 -76.76 3.37
CA ILE A 547 8.84 -76.12 4.65
C ILE A 547 9.95 -76.17 5.73
N PRO A 548 10.75 -77.25 5.90
CA PRO A 548 11.80 -77.24 6.92
C PRO A 548 12.95 -76.28 6.59
N PHE A 549 13.17 -75.95 5.31
CA PHE A 549 14.22 -75.01 4.89
C PHE A 549 13.88 -73.55 5.28
N TYR A 550 12.62 -73.14 5.09
CA TYR A 550 12.15 -71.80 5.49
C TYR A 550 12.00 -71.63 7.00
N ALA A 551 11.64 -72.70 7.72
CA ALA A 551 11.60 -72.68 9.19
C ALA A 551 13.00 -72.60 9.83
N GLY A 552 14.00 -73.27 9.23
CA GLY A 552 15.40 -73.19 9.67
C GLY A 552 16.02 -71.81 9.48
N MET A 553 15.74 -71.13 8.36
CA MET A 553 16.22 -69.77 8.10
C MET A 553 15.68 -68.74 9.10
N LEU A 554 14.40 -68.87 9.49
CA LEU A 554 13.75 -67.94 10.41
C LEU A 554 14.21 -68.14 11.87
N ALA A 555 14.45 -69.39 12.28
CA ALA A 555 14.99 -69.69 13.61
C ALA A 555 16.45 -69.20 13.76
N GLY A 556 17.28 -69.37 12.73
CA GLY A 556 18.68 -68.92 12.75
C GLY A 556 18.85 -67.40 12.86
N THR A 557 17.98 -66.62 12.21
CA THR A 557 18.02 -65.15 12.30
C THR A 557 17.59 -64.63 13.67
N ILE A 558 16.61 -65.27 14.32
CA ILE A 558 16.16 -64.89 15.66
C ILE A 558 17.23 -65.18 16.72
N VAL A 559 17.96 -66.30 16.61
CA VAL A 559 19.06 -66.63 17.54
C VAL A 559 20.26 -65.69 17.36
N ALA A 560 20.60 -65.32 16.12
CA ALA A 560 21.69 -64.37 15.84
C ALA A 560 21.40 -62.94 16.37
N LEU A 561 20.15 -62.48 16.28
CA LEU A 561 19.72 -61.20 16.87
C LEU A 561 19.74 -61.25 18.42
N GLY A 562 19.34 -62.38 19.02
CA GLY A 562 19.35 -62.56 20.47
C GLY A 562 20.77 -62.57 21.08
N ALA A 563 21.75 -63.14 20.37
CA ALA A 563 23.14 -63.18 20.80
C ALA A 563 23.84 -61.82 20.69
N THR A 564 23.55 -61.02 19.66
CA THR A 564 24.10 -59.66 19.49
C THR A 564 23.53 -58.66 20.51
N LEU A 565 22.28 -58.83 20.94
CA LEU A 565 21.67 -58.03 22.01
C LEU A 565 22.21 -58.37 23.41
N LYS A 566 22.66 -59.60 23.67
CA LYS A 566 23.33 -59.97 24.93
C LYS A 566 24.81 -59.57 24.98
N LEU A 567 25.51 -59.48 23.85
CA LEU A 567 26.91 -59.00 23.79
C LEU A 567 27.04 -57.47 23.93
N LYS A 568 26.01 -56.68 23.57
CA LYS A 568 25.98 -55.22 23.81
C LYS A 568 25.57 -54.77 25.23
N ARG A 569 25.23 -55.71 26.13
CA ARG A 569 24.98 -55.43 27.56
C ARG A 569 26.12 -55.91 28.48
N ARG A 570 27.21 -56.45 27.91
CA ARG A 570 28.49 -56.71 28.57
C ARG A 570 29.64 -56.33 27.63
N ALA A 571 29.75 -55.05 27.34
CA ALA A 571 30.94 -54.37 26.82
C ALA A 571 30.90 -52.92 27.32
#